data_AF-A0A260MAH5-F1
#
_entry.id   AF-A0A260MAH5-F1
#
_cell.length_a   1.000
_cell.length_b   1.000
_cell.length_c   1.000
_cell.angle_alpha   90.00
_cell.angle_beta   90.00
_cell.angle_gamma   90.00
#
_symmetry.space_group_name_H-M   'P 1'
#
loop_
_entity.id
_entity.type
_entity.pdbx_description
1 polymer ?
#
loop_
_entity_poly.entity_id
_entity_poly.type
_entity_poly.pdbx_seq_one_letter_code
_entity_poly.pdbx_strand_id
1 'polypeptide(L)'
;MHDPKVVAFNIRRPYPEKSSRGAGRTPRWKIQISRNHVSPFVTLAGREYYFPDLITVWHVEPHGEDALRGECRGTRWQWHVHHWEIQWCFIQRWRRRLLTRCEWCGGRSTKRDVVNCSHQWDGPKQSLWRGERGLFHMSCSTVALAHARCICEVPMFEQGRDYGTCLLCTKSRGWRQEPNDATRMLQTIPNGGRIPAEMKPHLDRIFAEIRASKENS
;
A
#
# COMPACT_ATOMS: atom_id res chain seq x y z
N MET A 1 5.88 7.93 -15.75
CA MET A 1 6.18 7.99 -14.31
C MET A 1 7.61 7.53 -14.18
N HIS A 2 8.50 8.46 -13.82
CA HIS A 2 9.94 8.19 -13.72
C HIS A 2 10.26 7.71 -12.31
N ASP A 3 10.94 6.58 -12.17
CA ASP A 3 11.43 6.08 -10.88
C ASP A 3 12.94 5.87 -10.99
N PRO A 4 13.76 6.69 -10.28
CA PRO A 4 15.20 6.56 -10.31
C PRO A 4 15.71 5.32 -9.56
N LYS A 5 14.83 4.59 -8.86
CA LYS A 5 15.23 3.49 -7.98
C LYS A 5 15.13 2.13 -8.67
N VAL A 6 16.17 1.33 -8.51
CA VAL A 6 16.19 -0.09 -8.89
C VAL A 6 16.81 -0.92 -7.77
N VAL A 7 16.25 -2.10 -7.51
CA VAL A 7 16.77 -3.00 -6.47
C VAL A 7 18.14 -3.52 -6.89
N ALA A 8 19.18 -3.20 -6.12
CA ALA A 8 20.51 -3.79 -6.28
C ALA A 8 20.55 -5.17 -5.61
N PHE A 9 20.18 -5.25 -4.33
CA PHE A 9 20.22 -6.49 -3.55
C PHE A 9 19.06 -6.60 -2.56
N ASN A 10 18.66 -7.85 -2.32
CA ASN A 10 17.71 -8.22 -1.26
C ASN A 10 18.41 -9.16 -0.29
N ILE A 11 18.67 -8.69 0.92
CA ILE A 11 19.23 -9.49 2.00
C ILE A 11 18.06 -10.06 2.79
N ARG A 12 17.87 -11.38 2.69
CA ARG A 12 16.76 -12.10 3.35
C ARG A 12 17.06 -12.33 4.83
N ARG A 13 16.00 -12.45 5.63
CA ARG A 13 16.13 -12.89 7.03
C ARG A 13 16.56 -14.35 7.08
N PRO A 14 17.32 -14.78 8.10
CA PRO A 14 17.71 -16.18 8.26
C PRO A 14 16.56 -17.08 8.75
N TYR A 15 15.46 -16.50 9.26
CA TYR A 15 14.29 -17.22 9.76
C TYR A 15 13.07 -17.03 8.86
N PRO A 16 12.34 -18.11 8.53
CA PRO A 16 11.18 -18.04 7.65
C PRO A 16 9.88 -17.68 8.39
N GLU A 17 8.91 -17.23 7.61
CA GLU A 17 7.49 -17.18 7.96
C GLU A 17 6.77 -18.36 7.27
N LYS A 18 5.77 -18.96 7.94
CA LYS A 18 4.96 -20.02 7.33
C LYS A 18 4.11 -19.40 6.21
N SER A 19 4.24 -19.94 5.00
CA SER A 19 3.34 -19.60 3.90
C SER A 19 1.92 -20.11 4.20
N SER A 20 0.91 -19.35 3.80
CA SER A 20 -0.49 -19.77 3.87
C SER A 20 -0.87 -20.77 2.77
N ARG A 21 0.05 -21.08 1.82
CA ARG A 21 -0.19 -22.16 0.85
C ARG A 21 -0.21 -23.49 1.59
N GLY A 22 -1.37 -24.14 1.58
CA GLY A 22 -1.60 -25.42 2.23
C GLY A 22 -0.66 -26.52 1.72
N ALA A 23 -0.49 -27.56 2.54
CA ALA A 23 0.24 -28.77 2.19
C ALA A 23 -0.52 -29.54 1.10
N GLY A 24 -0.35 -29.14 -0.17
CA GLY A 24 -1.02 -29.76 -1.32
C GLY A 24 -0.14 -29.72 -2.55
N ARG A 25 0.12 -30.90 -3.15
CA ARG A 25 0.88 -31.18 -4.39
C ARG A 25 2.22 -30.45 -4.59
N THR A 26 2.76 -29.73 -3.62
CA THR A 26 4.08 -29.12 -3.72
C THR A 26 5.16 -30.20 -3.62
N PRO A 27 6.24 -30.10 -4.41
CA PRO A 27 7.38 -31.03 -4.33
C PRO A 27 7.92 -31.10 -2.90
N ARG A 28 8.39 -32.28 -2.47
CA ARG A 28 8.91 -32.47 -1.09
C ARG A 28 10.04 -31.50 -0.75
N TRP A 29 10.88 -31.19 -1.73
CA TRP A 29 12.00 -30.26 -1.60
C TRP A 29 12.07 -29.38 -2.85
N LYS A 30 12.11 -28.05 -2.66
CA LYS A 30 12.29 -27.10 -3.76
C LYS A 30 13.02 -25.86 -3.25
N ILE A 31 14.18 -25.60 -3.83
CA ILE A 31 14.92 -24.34 -3.70
C ILE A 31 15.10 -23.82 -5.11
N GLN A 32 14.54 -22.65 -5.42
CA GLN A 32 14.68 -22.05 -6.74
C GLN A 32 15.77 -20.97 -6.69
N ILE A 33 16.94 -21.33 -7.22
CA ILE A 33 18.08 -20.43 -7.35
C ILE A 33 18.20 -20.10 -8.84
N SER A 34 18.07 -18.83 -9.20
CA SER A 34 18.45 -18.34 -10.52
C SER A 34 19.80 -17.62 -10.43
N ARG A 35 20.44 -17.42 -11.58
CA ARG A 35 21.80 -16.86 -11.71
C ARG A 35 22.01 -15.56 -10.93
N ASN A 36 20.95 -14.76 -10.74
CA ASN A 36 20.99 -13.47 -10.04
C ASN A 36 19.94 -13.33 -8.93
N HIS A 37 19.19 -14.39 -8.60
CA HIS A 37 18.09 -14.29 -7.64
C HIS A 37 17.80 -15.62 -6.95
N VAL A 38 17.89 -15.63 -5.62
CA VAL A 38 17.36 -16.72 -4.79
C VAL A 38 15.89 -16.44 -4.52
N SER A 39 15.02 -17.38 -4.90
CA SER A 39 13.59 -17.31 -4.58
C SER A 39 13.39 -17.10 -3.08
N PRO A 40 12.50 -16.19 -2.66
CA PRO A 40 12.17 -16.04 -1.24
C PRO A 40 11.36 -17.21 -0.70
N PHE A 41 10.87 -18.11 -1.57
CA PHE A 41 10.13 -19.30 -1.18
C PHE A 41 11.00 -20.54 -1.26
N VAL A 42 11.01 -21.31 -0.17
CA VAL A 42 11.67 -22.61 -0.05
C VAL A 42 10.65 -23.64 0.38
N THR A 43 10.58 -24.78 -0.29
CA THR A 43 9.73 -25.90 0.13
C THR A 43 10.58 -26.96 0.83
N LEU A 44 10.26 -27.26 2.09
CA LEU A 44 10.90 -28.31 2.89
C LEU A 44 9.83 -29.27 3.41
N ALA A 45 10.01 -30.57 3.17
CA ALA A 45 9.07 -31.62 3.54
C ALA A 45 7.62 -31.34 3.07
N GLY A 46 7.45 -30.77 1.87
CA GLY A 46 6.14 -30.43 1.31
C GLY A 46 5.45 -29.23 1.99
N ARG A 47 6.17 -28.45 2.79
CA ARG A 47 5.71 -27.18 3.37
C ARG A 47 6.48 -26.02 2.77
N GLU A 48 5.78 -24.98 2.35
CA GLU A 48 6.40 -23.76 1.80
C GLU A 48 6.73 -22.78 2.93
N TYR A 49 7.96 -22.28 2.93
CA TYR A 49 8.51 -21.31 3.86
C TYR A 49 8.88 -20.05 3.08
N TYR A 50 8.45 -18.90 3.56
CA TYR A 50 8.75 -17.59 2.98
C TYR A 50 9.81 -16.88 3.81
N PHE A 51 10.91 -16.48 3.18
CA PHE A 51 11.97 -15.71 3.79
C PHE A 51 11.81 -14.23 3.40
N PRO A 52 11.24 -13.39 4.29
CA PRO A 52 11.06 -11.96 3.99
C PRO A 52 12.40 -11.23 3.94
N ASP A 53 12.40 -10.06 3.31
CA ASP A 53 13.55 -9.16 3.30
C ASP A 53 13.86 -8.63 4.72
N LEU A 54 15.15 -8.68 5.07
CA LEU A 54 15.73 -7.99 6.21
C LEU A 54 16.11 -6.57 5.79
N ILE A 55 16.84 -6.47 4.68
CA ILE A 55 17.37 -5.23 4.12
C ILE A 55 17.19 -5.28 2.61
N THR A 56 16.65 -4.22 2.03
CA THR A 56 16.65 -4.01 0.58
C THR A 56 17.62 -2.87 0.27
N VAL A 57 18.57 -3.13 -0.61
CA VAL A 57 19.52 -2.12 -1.10
C VAL A 57 19.02 -1.66 -2.46
N TRP A 58 18.65 -0.40 -2.55
CA TRP A 58 18.25 0.26 -3.77
C TRP A 58 19.44 1.00 -4.35
N HIS A 59 19.65 0.91 -5.65
CA HIS A 59 20.45 1.88 -6.39
C HIS A 59 19.53 3.02 -6.81
N VAL A 60 19.97 4.26 -6.60
CA VAL A 60 19.26 5.47 -7.01
C VAL A 60 20.08 6.16 -8.08
N GLU A 61 19.52 6.33 -9.27
CA GLU A 61 20.21 7.04 -10.35
C GLU A 61 20.47 8.50 -9.95
N PRO A 62 21.68 9.03 -10.17
CA PRO A 62 21.97 10.44 -9.96
C PRO A 62 21.05 11.32 -10.84
N HIS A 63 20.86 12.57 -10.43
CA HIS A 63 20.06 13.57 -11.14
C HIS A 63 18.56 13.23 -11.33
N GLY A 64 18.06 12.15 -10.73
CA GLY A 64 16.64 11.78 -10.81
C GLY A 64 16.23 11.20 -12.16
N GLU A 65 17.20 10.73 -12.94
CA GLU A 65 16.94 10.03 -14.20
C GLU A 65 16.27 8.68 -13.95
N ASP A 66 15.57 8.14 -14.96
CA ASP A 66 15.00 6.79 -14.88
C ASP A 66 16.09 5.77 -14.52
N ALA A 67 15.74 4.80 -13.68
CA ALA A 67 16.66 3.75 -13.29
C ALA A 67 17.36 3.12 -14.51
N LEU A 68 18.69 3.07 -14.48
CA LEU A 68 19.55 2.52 -15.54
C LEU A 68 19.48 3.25 -16.89
N ARG A 69 18.94 4.47 -16.94
CA ARG A 69 18.99 5.33 -18.12
C ARG A 69 20.07 6.40 -18.06
N GLY A 70 20.62 6.63 -16.87
CA GLY A 70 21.60 7.68 -16.61
C GLY A 70 23.06 7.26 -16.66
N GLU A 71 23.89 7.97 -15.91
CA GLU A 71 25.33 7.78 -15.80
C GLU A 71 25.73 6.34 -15.42
N CYS A 72 24.88 5.64 -14.66
CA CYS A 72 25.16 4.27 -14.23
C CYS A 72 24.79 3.22 -15.29
N ARG A 73 24.21 3.62 -16.43
CA ARG A 73 23.85 2.71 -17.51
C ARG A 73 25.07 2.01 -18.12
N GLY A 74 24.96 0.69 -18.31
CA GLY A 74 26.04 -0.12 -18.91
C GLY A 74 27.24 -0.38 -18.00
N THR A 75 27.23 0.15 -16.78
CA THR A 75 28.24 -0.11 -15.75
C THR A 75 27.81 -1.27 -14.83
N ARG A 76 28.67 -1.62 -13.86
CA ARG A 76 28.31 -2.49 -12.74
C ARG A 76 27.55 -1.71 -11.66
N TRP A 77 26.45 -1.05 -12.06
CA TRP A 77 25.63 -0.16 -11.23
C TRP A 77 25.23 -0.74 -9.87
N GLN A 78 25.03 -2.06 -9.80
CA GLN A 78 24.72 -2.76 -8.54
C GLN A 78 25.77 -2.49 -7.46
N TRP A 79 27.03 -2.25 -7.84
CA TRP A 79 28.16 -2.05 -6.95
C TRP A 79 28.52 -0.58 -6.73
N HIS A 80 27.75 0.37 -7.27
CA HIS A 80 27.93 1.79 -7.00
C HIS A 80 27.42 2.14 -5.59
N VAL A 81 28.23 1.81 -4.57
CA VAL A 81 27.86 1.95 -3.15
C VAL A 81 27.46 3.38 -2.78
N HIS A 82 28.04 4.39 -3.45
CA HIS A 82 27.72 5.80 -3.25
C HIS A 82 26.28 6.16 -3.65
N HIS A 83 25.65 5.36 -4.50
CA HIS A 83 24.28 5.55 -4.99
C HIS A 83 23.28 4.64 -4.28
N TRP A 84 23.71 3.98 -3.20
CA TRP A 84 22.84 3.06 -2.47
C TRP A 84 21.93 3.80 -1.49
N GLU A 85 20.64 3.50 -1.56
CA GLU A 85 19.67 3.77 -0.52
C GLU A 85 19.31 2.46 0.19
N ILE A 86 19.63 2.36 1.47
CA ILE A 86 19.43 1.15 2.26
C ILE A 86 18.09 1.22 2.99
N GLN A 87 17.19 0.30 2.67
CA GLN A 87 15.91 0.14 3.32
C GLN A 87 15.95 -0.98 4.35
N TRP A 88 15.87 -0.61 5.63
CA TRP A 88 15.84 -1.54 6.75
C TRP A 88 14.41 -2.03 7.02
N CYS A 89 13.98 -3.07 6.29
CA CYS A 89 12.60 -3.56 6.28
C CYS A 89 12.09 -4.00 7.68
N PHE A 90 12.95 -4.53 8.54
CA PHE A 90 12.56 -4.90 9.90
C PHE A 90 12.33 -3.67 10.79
N ILE A 91 13.16 -2.62 10.66
CA ILE A 91 13.00 -1.36 11.39
C ILE A 91 11.69 -0.69 10.97
N GLN A 92 11.39 -0.67 9.67
CA GLN A 92 10.11 -0.14 9.17
C GLN A 92 8.91 -0.90 9.74
N ARG A 93 8.98 -2.24 9.81
CA ARG A 93 7.92 -3.05 10.43
C ARG A 93 7.76 -2.74 11.92
N TRP A 94 8.86 -2.56 12.65
CA TRP A 94 8.86 -2.16 14.06
C TRP A 94 8.28 -0.76 14.26
N ARG A 95 8.75 0.22 13.49
CA ARG A 95 8.24 1.59 13.46
C ARG A 95 6.74 1.61 13.22
N ARG A 96 6.25 0.87 12.22
CA ARG A 96 4.82 0.74 11.92
C ARG A 96 4.04 0.16 13.09
N ARG A 97 4.58 -0.85 13.77
CA ARG A 97 3.91 -1.51 14.90
C ARG A 97 3.88 -0.64 16.16
N LEU A 98 4.98 0.02 16.48
CA LEU A 98 5.15 0.72 17.75
C LEU A 98 4.75 2.18 17.70
N LEU A 99 5.14 2.89 16.64
CA LEU A 99 5.07 4.36 16.57
C LEU A 99 3.95 4.83 15.65
N THR A 100 3.76 4.20 14.51
CA THR A 100 2.71 4.59 13.55
C THR A 100 1.33 4.37 14.14
N ARG A 101 0.46 5.35 13.91
CA ARG A 101 -0.97 5.31 14.25
C ARG A 101 -1.75 5.57 12.98
N CYS A 102 -2.95 5.01 12.91
CA CYS A 102 -3.86 5.36 11.83
C CYS A 102 -4.25 6.83 11.96
N GLU A 103 -4.14 7.58 10.88
CA GLU A 103 -4.45 9.01 10.88
C GLU A 103 -5.94 9.30 11.04
N TRP A 104 -6.80 8.35 10.66
CA TRP A 104 -8.23 8.45 10.88
C TRP A 104 -8.62 8.14 12.33
N CYS A 105 -8.45 6.89 12.77
CA CYS A 105 -8.96 6.46 14.08
C CYS A 105 -7.96 6.60 15.24
N GLY A 106 -6.71 7.01 14.99
CA GLY A 106 -5.65 7.05 16.00
C GLY A 106 -5.16 5.68 16.50
N GLY A 107 -5.77 4.58 16.03
CA GLY A 107 -5.48 3.23 16.48
C GLY A 107 -4.07 2.75 16.12
N ARG A 108 -3.55 1.81 16.91
CA ARG A 108 -2.24 1.17 16.67
C ARG A 108 -2.30 0.16 15.54
N SER A 109 -1.15 -0.08 14.90
CA SER A 109 -0.99 -1.19 13.96
C SER A 109 -0.88 -2.52 14.71
N THR A 110 -1.75 -3.47 14.39
CA THR A 110 -1.75 -4.81 14.97
C THR A 110 -1.57 -5.87 13.87
N LYS A 111 -1.30 -7.13 14.26
CA LYS A 111 -1.14 -8.22 13.28
C LYS A 111 -2.41 -8.46 12.44
N ARG A 112 -3.60 -8.29 13.04
CA ARG A 112 -4.90 -8.51 12.38
C ARG A 112 -5.43 -7.26 11.67
N ASP A 113 -4.92 -6.09 12.05
CA ASP A 113 -5.39 -4.80 11.57
C ASP A 113 -4.19 -3.87 11.43
N VAL A 114 -3.52 -3.98 10.28
CA VAL A 114 -2.28 -3.27 9.99
C VAL A 114 -2.56 -1.86 9.48
N VAL A 115 -1.73 -0.90 9.91
CA VAL A 115 -1.71 0.46 9.36
C VAL A 115 -0.71 0.49 8.20
N ASN A 116 -1.21 0.31 6.97
CA ASN A 116 -0.36 0.20 5.78
C ASN A 116 -1.00 0.76 4.49
N CYS A 117 -2.20 1.35 4.56
CA CYS A 117 -2.81 2.02 3.42
C CYS A 117 -2.42 3.49 3.42
N SER A 118 -1.93 4.01 2.29
CA SER A 118 -1.61 5.42 2.12
C SER A 118 -2.48 6.03 1.03
N HIS A 119 -2.83 7.31 1.18
CA HIS A 119 -3.43 8.12 0.10
C HIS A 119 -2.41 9.03 -0.59
N GLN A 120 -1.16 8.99 -0.13
CA GLN A 120 -0.04 9.77 -0.65
C GLN A 120 1.06 8.83 -1.15
N TRP A 121 1.69 9.21 -2.25
CA TRP A 121 2.77 8.46 -2.89
C TRP A 121 4.12 9.19 -2.78
N ASP A 122 4.08 10.51 -2.60
CA ASP A 122 5.20 11.46 -2.66
C ASP A 122 5.44 12.21 -1.34
N GLY A 123 4.97 11.67 -0.22
CA GLY A 123 5.14 12.30 1.09
C GLY A 123 6.61 12.48 1.49
N PRO A 124 6.95 13.55 2.25
CA PRO A 124 8.32 13.80 2.67
C PRO A 124 8.86 12.64 3.52
N LYS A 125 10.16 12.35 3.40
CA LYS A 125 10.83 11.35 4.24
C LYS A 125 10.69 11.74 5.71
N GLN A 126 10.16 10.81 6.51
CA GLN A 126 9.97 11.01 7.93
C GLN A 126 11.05 10.29 8.74
N SER A 127 11.47 10.89 9.85
CA SER A 127 12.45 10.29 10.77
C SER A 127 12.01 8.91 11.26
N LEU A 128 12.96 7.99 11.36
CA LEU A 128 12.73 6.60 11.80
C LEU A 128 12.11 6.51 13.21
N TRP A 129 12.37 7.50 14.06
CA TRP A 129 11.87 7.57 15.44
C TRP A 129 10.51 8.27 15.57
N ARG A 130 9.88 8.65 14.45
CA ARG A 130 8.55 9.24 14.42
C ARG A 130 7.58 8.29 13.71
N GLY A 131 6.35 8.16 14.19
CA GLY A 131 5.32 7.40 13.47
C GLY A 131 5.07 7.97 12.07
N GLU A 132 4.78 7.08 11.11
CA GLU A 132 4.42 7.48 9.74
C GLU A 132 3.06 8.18 9.72
N ARG A 133 2.99 9.39 9.16
CA ARG A 133 1.72 10.08 8.83
C ARG A 133 1.21 9.65 7.46
N GLY A 134 -0.05 9.92 7.14
CA GLY A 134 -0.67 9.55 5.87
C GLY A 134 -1.12 8.10 5.80
N LEU A 135 -1.01 7.34 6.91
CA LEU A 135 -1.31 5.92 6.91
C LEU A 135 -2.60 5.57 7.65
N PHE A 136 -3.29 4.59 7.10
CA PHE A 136 -4.60 4.15 7.53
C PHE A 136 -4.64 2.62 7.69
N HIS A 137 -5.53 2.15 8.56
CA HIS A 137 -6.05 0.79 8.43
C HIS A 137 -6.86 0.68 7.13
N MET A 138 -6.97 -0.53 6.57
CA MET A 138 -7.71 -0.74 5.31
C MET A 138 -9.14 -0.21 5.38
N SER A 139 -9.89 -0.52 6.45
CA SER A 139 -11.26 -0.02 6.63
C SER A 139 -11.32 1.50 6.85
N CYS A 140 -10.38 2.04 7.63
CA CYS A 140 -10.30 3.48 7.89
C CYS A 140 -9.97 4.27 6.63
N SER A 141 -9.15 3.71 5.73
CA SER A 141 -8.85 4.29 4.43
C SER A 141 -10.11 4.50 3.61
N THR A 142 -10.99 3.49 3.54
CA THR A 142 -12.27 3.56 2.82
C THR A 142 -13.19 4.64 3.40
N VAL A 143 -13.31 4.71 4.73
CA VAL A 143 -14.12 5.74 5.40
C VAL A 143 -13.56 7.13 5.13
N ALA A 144 -12.25 7.34 5.31
CA ALA A 144 -11.60 8.62 5.08
C ALA A 144 -11.80 9.12 3.64
N LEU A 145 -11.65 8.23 2.65
CA LEU A 145 -11.95 8.56 1.24
C LEU A 145 -13.41 8.91 1.02
N ALA A 146 -14.34 8.19 1.66
CA ALA A 146 -15.74 8.52 1.60
C ALA A 146 -15.98 9.93 2.16
N HIS A 147 -15.40 10.29 3.31
CA HIS A 147 -15.53 11.63 3.90
C HIS A 147 -15.00 12.75 3.02
N ALA A 148 -13.94 12.49 2.25
CA ALA A 148 -13.36 13.46 1.31
C ALA A 148 -14.20 13.64 0.04
N ARG A 149 -15.21 12.80 -0.21
CA ARG A 149 -15.95 12.76 -1.47
C ARG A 149 -17.23 13.60 -1.46
N CYS A 150 -17.47 14.37 -2.52
CA CYS A 150 -18.68 15.18 -2.64
C CYS A 150 -19.92 14.30 -2.91
N ILE A 151 -20.97 14.46 -2.08
CA ILE A 151 -22.26 13.73 -2.19
C ILE A 151 -23.44 14.63 -2.61
N CYS A 152 -23.19 15.89 -2.96
CA CYS A 152 -24.25 16.79 -3.45
C CYS A 152 -24.95 16.19 -4.67
N GLU A 153 -26.27 16.30 -4.73
CA GLU A 153 -27.06 15.85 -5.90
C GLU A 153 -26.73 16.69 -7.12
N VAL A 154 -26.68 18.01 -6.94
CA VAL A 154 -26.29 18.98 -7.97
C VAL A 154 -25.01 19.70 -7.49
N PRO A 155 -23.81 19.12 -7.71
CA PRO A 155 -22.57 19.76 -7.30
C PRO A 155 -22.24 20.97 -8.18
N MET A 156 -21.55 21.96 -7.62
CA MET A 156 -20.93 23.05 -8.36
C MET A 156 -19.42 22.91 -8.22
N PHE A 157 -18.68 22.62 -9.29
CA PHE A 157 -17.22 22.44 -9.19
C PHE A 157 -16.44 23.67 -9.68
N GLU A 158 -15.27 23.89 -9.08
CA GLU A 158 -14.34 24.97 -9.46
C GLU A 158 -13.89 24.90 -10.93
N GLN A 159 -13.69 23.69 -11.46
CA GLN A 159 -13.06 23.45 -12.77
C GLN A 159 -14.08 23.21 -13.91
N GLY A 160 -15.38 23.36 -13.65
CA GLY A 160 -16.45 23.12 -14.62
C GLY A 160 -17.60 22.26 -14.07
N ARG A 161 -18.27 21.48 -14.92
CA ARG A 161 -19.50 20.75 -14.54
C ARG A 161 -19.28 19.38 -13.89
N ASP A 162 -18.16 18.69 -14.14
CA ASP A 162 -18.14 17.23 -13.98
C ASP A 162 -17.10 16.66 -12.98
N TYR A 163 -16.16 17.47 -12.46
CA TYR A 163 -15.13 17.02 -11.52
C TYR A 163 -14.44 18.17 -10.78
N GLY A 164 -13.69 17.82 -9.73
CA GLY A 164 -12.88 18.75 -8.95
C GLY A 164 -13.44 18.98 -7.55
N THR A 165 -13.09 20.12 -6.95
CA THR A 165 -13.55 20.54 -5.63
C THR A 165 -14.94 21.16 -5.74
N CYS A 166 -15.90 20.66 -4.95
CA CYS A 166 -17.25 21.19 -4.92
C CYS A 166 -17.29 22.49 -4.11
N LEU A 167 -17.75 23.58 -4.71
CA LEU A 167 -17.89 24.91 -4.09
C LEU A 167 -18.89 24.93 -2.93
N LEU A 168 -19.85 24.00 -2.89
CA LEU A 168 -20.87 23.96 -1.84
C LEU A 168 -20.40 23.25 -0.56
N CYS A 169 -19.65 22.14 -0.72
CA CYS A 169 -19.25 21.30 0.42
C CYS A 169 -17.74 21.14 0.57
N THR A 170 -16.94 21.77 -0.30
CA THR A 170 -15.45 21.72 -0.36
C THR A 170 -14.83 20.33 -0.56
N LYS A 171 -15.66 19.30 -0.76
CA LYS A 171 -15.23 17.92 -1.01
C LYS A 171 -14.97 17.69 -2.50
N SER A 172 -14.15 16.69 -2.82
CA SER A 172 -13.77 16.40 -4.21
C SER A 172 -14.66 15.35 -4.87
N ARG A 173 -14.82 15.42 -6.19
CA ARG A 173 -15.42 14.37 -7.01
C ARG A 173 -14.51 14.04 -8.19
N GLY A 174 -14.28 12.75 -8.41
CA GLY A 174 -13.58 12.28 -9.59
C GLY A 174 -14.42 12.46 -10.86
N TRP A 175 -13.77 12.50 -12.01
CA TRP A 175 -14.42 12.61 -13.32
C TRP A 175 -15.50 11.54 -13.52
N ARG A 176 -16.74 12.00 -13.78
CA ARG A 176 -17.93 11.14 -14.02
C ARG A 176 -18.21 10.15 -12.89
N GLN A 177 -17.75 10.44 -11.68
CA GLN A 177 -17.92 9.54 -10.55
C GLN A 177 -19.09 9.99 -9.68
N GLU A 178 -20.24 9.38 -9.84
CA GLU A 178 -21.41 9.69 -9.03
C GLU A 178 -21.26 9.18 -7.57
N PRO A 179 -21.93 9.81 -6.60
CA PRO A 179 -22.06 9.26 -5.24
C PRO A 179 -22.89 7.99 -5.27
N ASN A 180 -22.38 6.91 -4.69
CA ASN A 180 -23.14 5.70 -4.47
C ASN A 180 -23.60 5.59 -3.01
N ASP A 181 -24.55 4.69 -2.76
CA ASP A 181 -25.12 4.48 -1.42
C ASP A 181 -24.06 4.07 -0.40
N ALA A 182 -23.07 3.25 -0.81
CA ALA A 182 -21.95 2.90 0.06
C ALA A 182 -21.17 4.15 0.55
N THR A 183 -20.91 5.12 -0.34
CA THR A 183 -20.23 6.37 0.04
C THR A 183 -21.10 7.17 1.00
N ARG A 184 -22.40 7.27 0.74
CA ARG A 184 -23.34 7.98 1.63
C ARG A 184 -23.38 7.35 3.02
N MET A 185 -23.48 6.02 3.09
CA MET A 185 -23.45 5.27 4.35
C MET A 185 -22.13 5.44 5.09
N LEU A 186 -20.99 5.37 4.40
CA LEU A 186 -19.70 5.55 5.05
C LEU A 186 -19.50 6.96 5.60
N GLN A 187 -20.12 7.98 5.00
CA GLN A 187 -20.07 9.36 5.52
C GLN A 187 -20.90 9.59 6.78
N THR A 188 -21.82 8.68 7.13
CA THR A 188 -22.57 8.79 8.39
C THR A 188 -21.74 8.36 9.59
N ILE A 189 -20.60 7.69 9.37
CA ILE A 189 -19.66 7.33 10.41
C ILE A 189 -19.00 8.63 10.92
N PRO A 190 -18.92 8.86 12.24
CA PRO A 190 -18.29 10.06 12.76
C PRO A 190 -16.80 10.12 12.40
N ASN A 191 -16.21 11.32 12.35
CA ASN A 191 -14.78 11.49 12.10
C ASN A 191 -13.95 10.69 13.11
N GLY A 192 -12.99 9.90 12.59
CA GLY A 192 -12.19 8.97 13.38
C GLY A 192 -12.89 7.67 13.80
N GLY A 193 -14.18 7.54 13.51
CA GLY A 193 -14.96 6.33 13.71
C GLY A 193 -14.56 5.20 12.76
N ARG A 194 -14.76 3.96 13.18
CA ARG A 194 -14.53 2.77 12.35
C ARG A 194 -15.84 2.26 11.80
N ILE A 195 -15.77 1.48 10.72
CA ILE A 195 -16.94 0.77 10.16
C ILE A 195 -17.49 -0.17 11.26
N PRO A 196 -18.74 0.04 11.71
CA PRO A 196 -19.35 -0.84 12.70
C PRO A 196 -19.54 -2.26 12.15
N ALA A 197 -19.52 -3.25 13.03
CA ALA A 197 -19.60 -4.66 12.62
C ALA A 197 -20.94 -4.98 11.92
N GLU A 198 -22.01 -4.34 12.37
CA GLU A 198 -23.37 -4.42 11.84
C GLU A 198 -23.50 -3.82 10.42
N MET A 199 -22.69 -2.82 10.08
CA MET A 199 -22.74 -2.17 8.76
C MET A 199 -22.01 -2.99 7.68
N LYS A 200 -21.02 -3.79 8.10
CA LYS A 200 -20.10 -4.49 7.20
C LYS A 200 -20.79 -5.44 6.21
N PRO A 201 -21.72 -6.35 6.61
CA PRO A 201 -22.37 -7.25 5.66
C PRO A 201 -23.16 -6.53 4.57
N HIS A 202 -23.72 -5.36 4.90
CA HIS A 202 -24.47 -4.56 3.95
C HIS A 202 -23.53 -3.85 2.96
N LEU A 203 -22.44 -3.25 3.44
CA LEU A 203 -21.41 -2.67 2.59
C LEU A 203 -20.76 -3.70 1.66
N ASP A 204 -20.47 -4.91 2.17
CA ASP A 204 -19.90 -5.99 1.37
C ASP A 204 -20.81 -6.37 0.19
N ARG A 205 -22.14 -6.34 0.39
CA ARG A 205 -23.14 -6.55 -0.66
C ARG A 205 -23.11 -5.44 -1.71
N ILE A 206 -23.18 -4.17 -1.29
CA ILE A 206 -23.13 -3.03 -2.22
C ILE A 206 -21.83 -3.05 -3.04
N PHE A 207 -20.69 -3.34 -2.41
CA PHE A 207 -19.41 -3.44 -3.13
C PHE A 207 -19.32 -4.65 -4.06
N ALA A 208 -20.04 -5.75 -3.78
CA ALA A 208 -20.16 -6.87 -4.71
C ALA A 208 -20.98 -6.46 -5.94
N GLU A 209 -22.11 -5.79 -5.74
CA GLU A 209 -22.97 -5.28 -6.82
C GLU A 209 -22.23 -4.28 -7.74
N ILE A 210 -21.50 -3.31 -7.15
CA ILE A 210 -20.69 -2.35 -7.90
C ILE A 210 -19.58 -3.04 -8.72
N ARG A 211 -19.00 -4.12 -8.20
CA ARG A 211 -17.98 -4.87 -8.96
C ARG A 211 -18.61 -5.62 -10.13
N ALA A 212 -19.73 -6.30 -9.90
CA ALA A 212 -20.46 -7.00 -10.95
C ALA A 212 -20.94 -6.04 -12.05
N SER A 213 -21.40 -4.84 -11.69
CA SER A 213 -21.85 -3.86 -12.69
C SER A 213 -20.70 -3.36 -13.57
N LYS A 214 -19.49 -3.24 -13.02
CA LYS A 214 -18.28 -2.82 -13.77
C LYS A 214 -17.72 -3.91 -14.67
N GLU A 215 -17.90 -5.18 -14.29
CA GLU A 215 -17.47 -6.31 -15.13
C GLU A 215 -18.40 -6.50 -16.34
N ASN A 216 -19.65 -6.03 -16.24
CA ASN A 216 -20.66 -6.13 -17.30
C ASN A 216 -20.75 -4.88 -18.19
N SER A 217 -20.00 -3.81 -17.90
CA SER A 217 -19.99 -2.53 -18.65
C SER A 217 -18.75 -2.41 -19.53
#